data_AF-A0A497NQ46-F1
#
_entry.id   AF-A0A497NQ46-F1
#
_cell.length_a   1.000
_cell.length_b   1.000
_cell.length_c   1.000
_cell.angle_alpha   90.00
_cell.angle_beta   90.00
_cell.angle_gamma   90.00
#
_symmetry.space_group_name_H-M   'P 1'
#
loop_
_entity.id
_entity.type
_entity.pdbx_description
1 polymer ?
#
loop_
_entity_poly.entity_id
_entity_poly.type
_entity_poly.pdbx_seq_one_letter_code
_entity_poly.pdbx_strand_id
1 'polypeptide(L)'
;MSLTTLTTPAVRRKKIQEVKWHVIEDFCKGCTFCIEFCPVNALEESDKLNVKGVHPPKLKSEDACIGCGLCERICPEFAIYLEKVDKEGEGEEQK
;
A
#
# COMPACT_ATOMS: atom_id res chain seq x y z
N MET A 1 23.62 1.33 34.17
CA MET A 1 22.35 1.87 33.66
C MET A 1 21.78 0.85 32.70
N SER A 2 20.86 0.02 33.19
CA SER A 2 20.34 -1.13 32.44
C SER A 2 19.24 -0.64 31.49
N LEU A 3 19.57 -0.55 30.20
CA LEU A 3 18.61 -0.29 29.15
C LEU A 3 17.65 -1.48 29.08
N THR A 4 16.49 -1.34 29.73
CA THR A 4 15.36 -2.26 29.54
C THR A 4 15.00 -2.25 28.06
N THR A 5 15.30 -3.35 27.38
CA THR A 5 14.83 -3.62 26.02
C THR A 5 13.31 -3.63 26.06
N LEU A 6 12.69 -2.53 25.65
CA LEU A 6 11.25 -2.46 25.37
C LEU A 6 10.97 -3.46 24.25
N THR A 7 10.61 -4.69 24.61
CA THR A 7 10.12 -5.69 23.67
C THR A 7 8.71 -5.26 23.25
N THR A 8 8.63 -4.43 22.22
CA THR A 8 7.36 -4.01 21.62
C THR A 8 6.55 -5.26 21.26
N PRO A 9 5.29 -5.37 21.73
CA PRO A 9 4.46 -6.53 21.40
C PRO A 9 4.25 -6.58 19.89
N ALA A 10 4.56 -7.73 19.28
CA ALA A 10 4.31 -7.98 17.87
C ALA A 10 2.79 -8.01 17.62
N VAL A 11 2.22 -6.87 17.20
CA VAL A 11 0.83 -6.77 16.80
C VAL A 11 0.59 -7.73 15.64
N ARG A 12 -0.24 -8.77 15.87
CA ARG A 12 -0.58 -9.74 14.84
C ARG A 12 -1.34 -9.03 13.72
N ARG A 13 -0.73 -8.99 12.53
CA ARG A 13 -1.33 -8.42 11.32
C ARG A 13 -2.42 -9.36 10.83
N LYS A 14 -3.69 -9.04 11.07
CA LYS A 14 -4.84 -9.77 10.51
C LYS A 14 -5.26 -9.10 9.20
N LYS A 15 -5.42 -9.88 8.13
CA LYS A 15 -5.97 -9.40 6.85
C LYS A 15 -7.42 -8.94 7.09
N ILE A 16 -7.75 -7.71 6.72
CA ILE A 16 -9.07 -7.11 6.95
C ILE A 16 -10.01 -7.47 5.80
N GLN A 17 -9.53 -7.32 4.56
CA GLN A 17 -10.28 -7.60 3.34
C GLN A 17 -9.32 -8.02 2.22
N GLU A 18 -9.83 -8.86 1.30
CA GLU A 18 -9.13 -9.23 0.09
C GLU A 18 -9.37 -8.14 -0.97
N VAL A 19 -8.28 -7.54 -1.44
CA VAL A 19 -8.33 -6.40 -2.36
C VAL A 19 -7.23 -6.50 -3.39
N LYS A 20 -7.52 -6.01 -4.59
CA LYS A 20 -6.52 -5.71 -5.60
C LYS A 20 -6.09 -4.25 -5.41
N TRP A 21 -4.81 -4.05 -5.13
CA TRP A 21 -4.23 -2.72 -4.92
C TRP A 21 -3.75 -2.16 -6.26
N HIS A 22 -4.14 -0.92 -6.56
CA HIS A 22 -3.80 -0.26 -7.81
C HIS A 22 -3.17 1.11 -7.55
N VAL A 23 -2.27 1.52 -8.45
CA VAL A 23 -1.64 2.84 -8.45
C VAL A 23 -1.68 3.42 -9.86
N ILE A 24 -2.17 4.66 -9.97
CA ILE A 24 -2.10 5.47 -11.18
C ILE A 24 -0.80 6.27 -11.08
N GLU A 25 0.28 5.72 -11.65
CA GLU A 25 1.64 6.25 -11.48
C GLU A 25 1.75 7.74 -11.83
N ASP A 26 1.08 8.20 -12.89
CA ASP A 26 1.12 9.60 -13.35
C ASP A 26 0.50 10.60 -12.36
N PHE A 27 -0.39 10.15 -11.49
CA PHE A 27 -1.02 11.00 -10.48
C PHE A 27 -0.11 11.14 -9.26
N CYS A 28 0.75 10.16 -8.99
CA CYS A 28 1.69 10.21 -7.87
C CYS A 28 2.66 11.40 -7.99
N LYS A 29 2.81 12.16 -6.90
CA LYS A 29 3.78 13.26 -6.77
C LYS A 29 4.94 12.97 -5.81
N GLY A 30 5.10 11.73 -5.36
CA GLY A 30 6.24 11.31 -4.53
C GLY A 30 6.22 11.81 -3.08
N CYS A 31 5.05 12.10 -2.50
CA CYS A 31 4.94 12.62 -1.12
C CYS A 31 5.12 11.59 0.01
N THR A 32 5.31 10.30 -0.34
CA THR A 32 5.55 9.15 0.55
C THR A 32 4.56 8.87 1.70
N PHE A 33 3.48 9.65 1.88
CA PHE A 33 2.50 9.43 2.96
C PHE A 33 1.90 8.01 2.99
N CYS A 34 1.62 7.42 1.83
CA CYS A 34 1.10 6.05 1.78
C CYS A 34 2.08 5.01 2.32
N ILE A 35 3.38 5.22 2.17
CA ILE A 35 4.45 4.34 2.66
C ILE A 35 4.61 4.53 4.17
N GLU A 36 4.82 5.77 4.61
CA GLU A 36 5.08 6.12 6.02
C GLU A 36 3.93 5.72 6.95
N PHE A 37 2.68 5.95 6.54
CA PHE A 37 1.52 5.68 7.38
C PHE A 37 0.96 4.27 7.21
N CYS A 38 1.57 3.41 6.40
CA CYS A 38 1.10 2.04 6.25
C CYS A 38 1.25 1.28 7.60
N PRO A 39 0.16 0.86 8.26
CA PRO A 39 0.24 0.26 9.60
C PRO A 39 0.96 -1.09 9.63
N VAL A 40 1.12 -1.70 8.45
CA VAL A 40 1.79 -2.97 8.25
C VAL A 40 3.05 -2.84 7.39
N ASN A 41 3.48 -1.62 7.06
CA ASN A 41 4.67 -1.34 6.28
C ASN A 41 4.75 -2.20 4.98
N ALA A 42 3.62 -2.30 4.27
CA ALA A 42 3.46 -3.12 3.07
C ALA A 42 3.92 -2.45 1.77
N LEU A 43 4.16 -1.13 1.80
CA LEU A 43 4.53 -0.34 0.64
C LEU A 43 5.99 0.10 0.72
N GLU A 44 6.61 0.32 -0.43
CA GLU A 44 7.94 0.91 -0.62
C GLU A 44 7.98 1.72 -1.92
N GLU A 45 9.04 2.51 -2.12
CA GLU A 45 9.25 3.19 -3.39
C GLU A 45 9.58 2.17 -4.49
N SER A 46 8.98 2.34 -5.67
CA SER A 46 9.34 1.53 -6.83
C SER A 46 10.64 2.02 -7.46
N ASP A 47 11.32 1.12 -8.19
CA ASP A 47 12.55 1.47 -8.90
C ASP A 47 12.30 2.31 -10.16
N LYS A 48 11.02 2.48 -10.54
CA LYS A 48 10.60 3.21 -11.75
C LYS A 48 10.34 4.67 -11.44
N LEU A 49 10.60 5.53 -12.42
CA LEU A 49 10.20 6.93 -12.39
C LEU A 49 8.95 7.11 -13.25
N ASN A 50 7.98 7.86 -12.75
CA ASN A 50 6.82 8.27 -13.55
C ASN A 50 7.15 9.50 -14.41
N VAL A 51 6.15 10.02 -15.14
CA VAL A 51 6.29 11.22 -16.00
C VAL A 51 6.70 12.50 -15.25
N LYS A 52 6.55 12.53 -13.92
CA LYS A 52 6.94 13.66 -13.05
C LYS A 52 8.34 13.49 -12.45
N GLY A 53 9.05 12.40 -12.77
CA GLY A 53 10.39 12.12 -12.26
C GLY A 53 10.42 11.74 -10.79
N VAL A 54 9.34 11.17 -10.26
CA VAL A 54 9.28 10.62 -8.89
C VAL A 54 9.06 9.12 -8.91
N HIS A 55 9.41 8.44 -7.82
CA HIS A 55 9.18 7.01 -7.63
C HIS A 55 7.76 6.75 -7.08
N PRO A 56 6.83 6.16 -7.86
CA PRO A 56 5.54 5.74 -7.32
C PRO A 56 5.71 4.63 -6.29
N PRO A 57 4.79 4.47 -5.34
CA PRO A 57 4.82 3.36 -4.40
C PRO A 57 4.56 2.03 -5.12
N LYS A 58 5.11 0.94 -4.58
CA LYS A 58 4.80 -0.45 -4.92
C LYS A 58 4.56 -1.27 -3.65
N LEU A 59 3.84 -2.38 -3.77
CA LEU A 59 3.76 -3.38 -2.71
C LEU A 59 5.07 -4.17 -2.60
N LYS A 60 5.52 -4.41 -1.37
CA LYS A 60 6.67 -5.29 -1.08
C LYS A 60 6.38 -6.75 -1.44
N SER A 61 5.16 -7.18 -1.18
CA SER A 61 4.60 -8.45 -1.59
C SER A 61 3.07 -8.37 -1.61
N GLU A 62 2.42 -9.22 -2.38
CA GLU A 62 0.96 -9.28 -2.49
C GLU A 62 0.31 -9.58 -1.12
N ASP A 63 0.94 -10.44 -0.31
CA ASP A 63 0.45 -10.84 1.02
C ASP A 63 0.71 -9.80 2.12
N ALA A 64 1.56 -8.80 1.89
CA ALA A 64 1.86 -7.79 2.90
C ALA A 64 0.66 -6.86 3.17
N CYS A 65 -0.19 -6.64 2.16
CA CYS A 65 -1.34 -5.77 2.27
C CYS A 65 -2.47 -6.43 3.08
N ILE A 66 -2.95 -5.74 4.11
CA ILE A 66 -4.13 -6.19 4.88
C ILE A 66 -5.46 -5.61 4.38
N GLY A 67 -5.43 -4.78 3.32
CA GLY A 67 -6.63 -4.16 2.76
C GLY A 67 -7.26 -3.07 3.64
N CYS A 68 -6.49 -2.31 4.42
CA CYS A 68 -7.08 -1.31 5.34
C CYS A 68 -7.59 -0.01 4.67
N GLY A 69 -7.24 0.25 3.41
CA GLY A 69 -7.65 1.46 2.68
C GLY A 69 -7.10 2.78 3.22
N LEU A 70 -6.05 2.76 4.06
CA LEU A 70 -5.45 3.99 4.57
C LEU A 70 -4.66 4.74 3.48
N CYS A 71 -3.90 4.01 2.65
CA CYS A 71 -3.09 4.60 1.58
C CYS A 71 -3.95 5.31 0.52
N GLU A 72 -5.13 4.78 0.20
CA GLU A 72 -6.14 5.42 -0.66
C GLU A 72 -6.67 6.72 -0.02
N ARG A 73 -7.11 6.66 1.24
CA ARG A 73 -7.69 7.82 1.95
C ARG A 73 -6.70 8.95 2.22
N ILE A 74 -5.42 8.63 2.44
CA ILE A 74 -4.39 9.62 2.75
C ILE A 74 -3.76 10.23 1.50
N CYS A 75 -3.97 9.62 0.32
CA CYS A 75 -3.35 10.11 -0.92
C CYS A 75 -4.01 11.44 -1.35
N PRO A 76 -3.28 12.57 -1.34
CA PRO A 76 -3.86 13.86 -1.72
C PRO A 76 -4.15 13.96 -3.23
N GLU A 77 -3.56 13.08 -4.04
CA GLU A 77 -3.70 13.05 -5.50
C GLU A 77 -4.66 11.95 -5.98
N PHE A 78 -5.25 11.18 -5.07
CA PHE A 78 -6.07 9.99 -5.40
C PHE A 78 -5.36 9.01 -6.35
N ALA A 79 -4.04 8.92 -6.27
CA ALA A 79 -3.21 8.07 -7.12
C ALA A 79 -3.29 6.58 -6.76
N ILE A 80 -3.96 6.22 -5.66
CA ILE A 80 -4.06 4.85 -5.14
C ILE A 80 -5.52 4.53 -4.89
N TYR A 81 -5.98 3.37 -5.33
CA TYR A 81 -7.30 2.86 -5.02
C TYR A 81 -7.27 1.35 -4.75
N LEU A 82 -8.28 0.87 -4.02
CA LEU A 82 -8.46 -0.55 -3.72
C LEU A 82 -9.72 -1.08 -4.40
N GLU A 83 -9.58 -2.16 -5.16
CA GLU A 83 -10.69 -2.89 -5.74
C GLU A 83 -10.98 -4.13 -4.89
N LYS A 84 -12.23 -4.32 -4.49
CA LYS A 84 -12.63 -5.50 -3.70
C LYS A 84 -12.68 -6.71 -4.60
N VAL A 85 -12.10 -7.81 -4.13
CA VAL A 85 -12.19 -9.10 -4.83
C VAL A 85 -13.30 -9.91 -4.17
N ASP A 86 -14.47 -9.88 -4.77
CA ASP A 86 -15.56 -10.79 -4.39
C ASP A 86 -15.22 -12.18 -4.94
N LYS A 87 -15.34 -13.22 -4.11
CA LYS A 87 -15.02 -14.60 -4.51
C LYS A 87 -16.15 -15.20 -5.36
N GLU A 88 -16.48 -14.59 -6.50
CA GLU A 88 -17.34 -15.17 -7.54
C GLU A 88 -16.87 -14.69 -8.93
N GLY A 89 -16.23 -15.59 -9.69
CA GLY A 89 -16.12 -15.46 -11.15
C GLY A 89 -14.82 -14.86 -11.71
N GLU A 90 -14.16 -15.64 -12.57
CA GLU A 90 -13.14 -15.18 -13.51
C GLU A 90 -13.74 -14.17 -14.51
N GLY A 91 -13.00 -13.09 -14.80
CA GLY A 91 -13.24 -12.22 -15.96
C GLY A 91 -13.51 -10.76 -15.62
N GLU A 92 -12.56 -9.87 -15.89
CA GLU A 92 -12.57 -9.12 -17.15
C GLU A 92 -11.32 -8.24 -17.27
N GLU A 93 -10.80 -8.29 -18.49
CA GLU A 93 -9.78 -7.50 -19.15
C GLU A 93 -9.90 -5.99 -18.86
N GLN A 94 -8.77 -5.32 -18.61
CA GLN A 94 -8.70 -3.86 -18.73
C GLN A 94 -7.77 -3.52 -19.90
N LYS A 95 -8.46 -3.14 -20.98
CA LYS A 95 -8.05 -2.74 -22.33
C LYS A 95 -6.92 -1.72 -22.41
#